data_AF-A0A3C0BT63-F1
#
_entry.id   AF-A0A3C0BT63-F1
#
_cell.length_a   1.000
_cell.length_b   1.000
_cell.length_c   1.000
_cell.angle_alpha   90.00
_cell.angle_beta   90.00
_cell.angle_gamma   90.00
#
_symmetry.space_group_name_H-M   'P 1'
#
loop_
_entity.id
_entity.type
_entity.pdbx_description
1 polymer ?
#
loop_
_entity_poly.entity_id
_entity_poly.type
_entity_poly.pdbx_seq_one_letter_code
_entity_poly.pdbx_strand_id
1 'polypeptide(L)'
;MEAERVQREKQQGLGKGIISAEVSGYRMVAIGNRIHYSKQWKTFQDFLRHYLIDRLGIEWFKAEQAKAENQRHPIVRWYDQAMADSKRLGKQADEIVIGPMTGAQRAFMNLAYNLYLIAHHAKPARSDSLLKTFVDKLKSDRSDDFIGKLFETYAAATFLKAGFTLAYEDETDAKASHVEFVATYPATGKKFSVEVKSRNRAAAEDGPIDEVKR
;
A
#
# COMPACT_ATOMS: atom_id res chain seq x y z
N MET A 1 26.87 -5.88 -9.77
CA MET A 1 25.80 -5.97 -10.78
C MET A 1 24.89 -7.19 -10.61
N GLU A 2 25.34 -8.43 -10.85
CA GLU A 2 24.44 -9.60 -10.77
C GLU A 2 23.92 -9.88 -9.35
N ALA A 3 24.81 -9.86 -8.34
CA ALA A 3 24.44 -10.07 -6.95
C ALA A 3 23.47 -8.99 -6.41
N GLU A 4 23.66 -7.74 -6.80
CA GLU A 4 22.79 -6.63 -6.42
C GLU A 4 21.40 -6.76 -7.06
N ARG A 5 21.34 -7.23 -8.31
CA ARG A 5 20.08 -7.51 -9.00
C ARG A 5 19.29 -8.61 -8.28
N VAL A 6 19.94 -9.74 -8.00
CA VAL A 6 19.32 -10.88 -7.29
C VAL A 6 18.83 -10.47 -5.90
N GLN A 7 19.64 -9.70 -5.16
CA GLN A 7 19.25 -9.20 -3.85
C GLN A 7 18.03 -8.26 -3.93
N ARG A 8 18.02 -7.34 -4.91
CA ARG A 8 16.88 -6.44 -5.15
C ARG A 8 15.62 -7.23 -5.47
N GLU A 9 15.71 -8.23 -6.34
CA GLU A 9 14.55 -9.07 -6.71
C GLU A 9 14.02 -9.87 -5.52
N LYS A 10 14.91 -10.43 -4.70
CA LYS A 10 14.52 -11.12 -3.46
C LYS A 10 13.78 -10.22 -2.48
N GLN A 11 14.19 -8.95 -2.38
CA GLN A 11 13.60 -7.99 -1.43
C GLN A 11 12.34 -7.30 -1.98
N GLN A 12 12.34 -6.94 -3.26
CA GLN A 12 11.37 -6.01 -3.86
C GLN A 12 10.45 -6.69 -4.89
N GLY A 13 10.80 -7.89 -5.34
CA GLY A 13 10.13 -8.60 -6.43
C GLY A 13 10.73 -8.30 -7.80
N LEU A 14 10.11 -8.91 -8.82
CA LEU A 14 10.52 -8.86 -10.22
C LEU A 14 10.06 -7.58 -10.94
N GLY A 15 9.17 -6.79 -10.32
CA GLY A 15 8.71 -5.50 -10.83
C GLY A 15 9.78 -4.41 -10.85
N LYS A 16 9.36 -3.17 -11.15
CA LYS A 16 10.22 -1.98 -11.07
C LYS A 16 10.78 -1.85 -9.65
N GLY A 17 12.10 -1.79 -9.55
CA GLY A 17 12.78 -1.57 -8.28
C GLY A 17 12.48 -0.19 -7.69
N ILE A 18 12.61 -0.08 -6.36
CA ILE A 18 12.49 1.18 -5.64
C ILE A 18 13.59 2.12 -6.12
N ILE A 19 13.21 3.33 -6.53
CA ILE A 19 14.15 4.40 -6.89
C ILE A 19 14.23 5.35 -5.71
N SER A 20 15.25 5.17 -4.86
CA SER A 20 15.53 6.04 -3.71
C SER A 20 17.02 6.23 -3.51
N ALA A 21 17.41 7.44 -3.13
CA ALA A 21 18.78 7.80 -2.83
C ALA A 21 18.82 8.82 -1.69
N GLU A 22 19.95 8.92 -1.00
CA GLU A 22 20.24 10.02 -0.08
C GLU A 22 21.17 11.03 -0.77
N VAL A 23 20.76 12.29 -0.83
CA VAL A 23 21.50 13.38 -1.48
C VAL A 23 21.43 14.62 -0.59
N SER A 24 22.59 15.12 -0.17
CA SER A 24 22.70 16.33 0.68
C SER A 24 21.83 16.28 1.95
N GLY A 25 21.74 15.11 2.59
CA GLY A 25 20.93 14.88 3.79
C GLY A 25 19.42 14.77 3.55
N TYR A 26 18.97 14.75 2.29
CA TYR A 26 17.60 14.42 1.92
C TYR A 26 17.53 12.98 1.43
N ARG A 27 16.56 12.21 1.92
CA ARG A 27 16.13 11.01 1.21
C ARG A 27 15.17 11.41 0.11
N MET A 28 15.51 11.05 -1.12
CA MET A 28 14.70 11.25 -2.32
C MET A 28 14.08 9.92 -2.74
N VAL A 29 12.85 9.95 -3.23
CA VAL A 29 12.12 8.80 -3.78
C VAL A 29 11.44 9.23 -5.07
N ALA A 30 11.72 8.55 -6.17
CA ALA A 30 11.07 8.81 -7.45
C ALA A 30 9.86 7.89 -7.68
N ILE A 31 8.76 8.47 -8.14
CA ILE A 31 7.53 7.78 -8.54
C ILE A 31 7.08 8.38 -9.87
N GLY A 32 7.16 7.61 -10.95
CA GLY A 32 6.86 8.11 -12.29
C GLY A 32 7.78 9.30 -12.64
N ASN A 33 7.18 10.46 -12.89
CA ASN A 33 7.90 11.71 -13.20
C ASN A 33 8.02 12.67 -12.00
N ARG A 34 7.74 12.20 -10.78
CA ARG A 34 7.81 13.01 -9.56
C ARG A 34 8.89 12.52 -8.62
N ILE A 35 9.54 13.45 -7.95
CA ILE A 35 10.52 13.17 -6.88
C ILE A 35 9.96 13.72 -5.58
N HIS A 36 9.75 12.82 -4.62
CA HIS A 36 9.43 13.14 -3.24
C HIS A 36 10.73 13.21 -2.45
N TYR A 37 10.87 14.17 -1.52
CA TYR A 37 12.08 14.29 -0.71
C TYR A 37 11.81 14.86 0.67
N SER A 38 12.59 14.44 1.67
CA SER A 38 12.60 15.02 3.01
C SER A 38 13.90 14.73 3.75
N LYS A 39 14.33 15.65 4.63
CA LYS A 39 15.41 15.41 5.59
C LYS A 39 14.98 14.52 6.76
N GLN A 40 13.68 14.37 6.97
CA GLN A 40 13.12 13.61 8.09
C GLN A 40 13.00 12.11 7.78
N TRP A 41 13.15 11.71 6.52
CA TRP A 41 13.04 10.31 6.12
C TRP A 41 14.40 9.62 6.20
N LYS A 42 14.61 8.86 7.27
CA LYS A 42 15.85 8.07 7.44
C LYS A 42 15.80 6.78 6.65
N THR A 43 14.60 6.24 6.51
CA THR A 43 14.31 4.98 5.85
C THR A 43 13.25 5.16 4.76
N PHE A 44 13.14 4.19 3.86
CA PHE A 44 12.05 4.17 2.88
C PHE A 44 10.67 4.06 3.55
N GLN A 45 10.59 3.43 4.72
CA GLN A 45 9.39 3.29 5.52
C GLN A 45 8.89 4.64 6.07
N ASP A 46 9.79 5.57 6.35
CA ASP A 46 9.41 6.94 6.75
C ASP A 46 8.73 7.68 5.59
N PHE A 47 9.27 7.52 4.37
CA PHE A 47 8.62 7.98 3.15
C PHE A 47 7.25 7.32 2.97
N LEU A 48 7.14 5.98 3.09
CA LEU A 48 5.86 5.28 2.91
C LEU A 48 4.79 5.78 3.88
N ARG A 49 5.14 6.02 5.15
CA ARG A 49 4.23 6.59 6.15
C ARG A 49 3.70 7.95 5.70
N HIS A 50 4.63 8.85 5.35
CA HIS A 50 4.27 10.19 4.89
C HIS A 50 3.43 10.13 3.61
N TYR A 51 3.84 9.31 2.64
CA TYR A 51 3.17 9.14 1.36
C TYR A 51 1.72 8.67 1.54
N LEU A 52 1.45 7.70 2.41
CA LEU A 52 0.08 7.25 2.66
C LEU A 52 -0.78 8.36 3.27
N ILE A 53 -0.28 9.09 4.28
CA ILE A 53 -1.02 10.19 4.92
C ILE A 53 -1.30 11.31 3.91
N ASP A 54 -0.30 11.68 3.11
CA ASP A 54 -0.44 12.67 2.04
C ASP A 54 -1.52 12.25 1.03
N ARG A 55 -1.49 10.99 0.59
CA ARG A 55 -2.49 10.46 -0.36
C ARG A 55 -3.89 10.41 0.20
N LEU A 56 -4.07 10.07 1.48
CA LEU A 56 -5.38 10.12 2.14
C LEU A 56 -5.90 11.56 2.30
N GLY A 57 -4.99 12.53 2.29
CA GLY A 57 -5.25 13.93 2.61
C GLY A 57 -5.02 14.18 4.10
N ILE A 58 -4.05 15.03 4.41
CA ILE A 58 -3.62 15.35 5.78
C ILE A 58 -4.81 15.81 6.66
N GLU A 59 -5.69 16.66 6.11
CA GLU A 59 -6.83 17.19 6.86
C GLU A 59 -7.89 16.12 7.14
N TRP A 60 -8.13 15.19 6.20
CA TRP A 60 -8.98 14.03 6.46
C TRP A 60 -8.38 13.13 7.55
N PHE A 61 -7.07 12.88 7.47
CA PHE A 61 -6.38 12.03 8.45
C PHE A 61 -6.45 12.63 9.87
N LYS A 62 -6.23 13.94 10.01
CA LYS A 62 -6.38 14.65 11.29
C LYS A 62 -7.82 14.63 11.79
N ALA A 63 -8.81 14.81 10.90
CA ALA A 63 -10.22 14.73 11.27
C ALA A 63 -10.59 13.35 11.80
N GLU A 64 -10.10 12.26 11.18
CA GLU A 64 -10.25 10.90 11.70
C GLU A 64 -9.57 10.72 13.06
N GLN A 65 -8.35 11.24 13.25
CA GLN A 65 -7.66 11.15 14.55
C GLN A 65 -8.39 11.88 15.68
N ALA A 66 -9.14 12.94 15.37
CA ALA A 66 -9.93 13.68 16.35
C ALA A 66 -11.19 12.92 16.81
N LYS A 67 -11.64 11.89 16.08
CA LYS A 67 -12.77 11.04 16.49
C LYS A 67 -12.42 10.18 17.70
N ALA A 68 -13.45 9.73 18.43
CA ALA A 68 -13.30 8.69 19.44
C ALA A 68 -12.76 7.40 18.81
N GLU A 69 -11.95 6.64 19.56
CA GLU A 69 -11.19 5.49 19.03
C GLU A 69 -12.05 4.48 18.26
N ASN A 70 -13.23 4.16 18.76
CA ASN A 70 -14.17 3.23 18.14
C ASN A 70 -14.87 3.76 16.86
N GLN A 71 -14.78 5.07 16.61
CA GLN A 71 -15.35 5.75 15.44
C GLN A 71 -14.30 6.06 14.37
N ARG A 72 -13.01 5.85 14.66
CA ARG A 72 -11.92 6.11 13.72
C ARG A 72 -11.92 5.11 12.58
N HIS A 73 -11.66 5.60 11.37
CA HIS A 73 -11.42 4.76 10.21
C HIS A 73 -10.31 3.72 10.50
N PRO A 74 -10.43 2.45 10.02
CA PRO A 74 -9.44 1.39 10.28
C PRO A 74 -7.99 1.78 9.99
N ILE A 75 -7.73 2.52 8.90
CA ILE A 75 -6.39 2.99 8.54
C ILE A 75 -5.77 3.85 9.65
N VAL A 76 -6.57 4.73 10.26
CA VAL A 76 -6.10 5.62 11.34
C VAL A 76 -5.88 4.85 12.63
N ARG A 77 -6.74 3.86 12.94
CA ARG A 77 -6.52 2.95 14.07
C ARG A 77 -5.21 2.16 13.93
N TRP A 78 -4.89 1.67 12.73
CA TRP A 78 -3.60 1.01 12.48
C TRP A 78 -2.42 1.96 12.70
N TYR A 79 -2.53 3.20 12.25
CA TYR A 79 -1.49 4.20 12.48
C TYR A 79 -1.29 4.46 13.98
N ASP A 80 -2.36 4.77 14.70
CA ASP A 80 -2.28 5.14 16.12
C ASP A 80 -1.70 3.99 16.95
N GLN A 81 -2.15 2.77 16.70
CA GLN A 81 -1.62 1.57 17.36
C GLN A 81 -0.14 1.35 17.01
N ALA A 82 0.24 1.49 15.73
CA ALA A 82 1.63 1.35 15.31
C ALA A 82 2.55 2.41 15.95
N MET A 83 2.06 3.64 16.11
CA MET A 83 2.79 4.71 16.80
C MET A 83 2.89 4.45 18.31
N ALA A 84 1.84 3.92 18.94
CA ALA A 84 1.88 3.50 20.33
C ALA A 84 2.89 2.35 20.56
N ASP A 85 2.90 1.35 19.69
CA ASP A 85 3.87 0.24 19.71
C ASP A 85 5.30 0.77 19.55
N SER A 86 5.53 1.68 18.60
CA SER A 86 6.86 2.26 18.38
C SER A 86 7.35 3.09 19.58
N LYS A 87 6.46 3.79 20.29
CA LYS A 87 6.84 4.55 21.50
C LYS A 87 7.32 3.63 22.63
N ARG A 88 6.73 2.43 22.76
CA ARG A 88 7.09 1.45 23.81
C ARG A 88 8.50 0.88 23.63
N LEU A 89 9.06 0.93 22.42
CA LEU A 89 10.42 0.45 22.14
C LEU A 89 11.53 1.37 22.69
N GLY A 90 11.19 2.55 23.22
CA GLY A 90 12.15 3.50 23.77
C GLY A 90 13.00 4.14 22.67
N LYS A 91 12.57 5.29 22.15
CA LYS A 91 13.35 6.04 21.16
C LYS A 91 14.34 6.98 21.87
N GLN A 92 15.62 6.89 21.51
CA GLN A 92 16.47 8.08 21.51
C GLN A 92 16.16 8.90 20.26
N ALA A 93 16.23 10.22 20.41
CA ALA A 93 16.05 11.13 19.28
C ALA A 93 17.10 10.81 18.22
N ASP A 94 16.67 10.84 16.96
CA ASP A 94 17.51 10.60 15.79
C ASP A 94 18.07 9.20 15.51
N GLU A 95 17.67 8.16 16.23
CA GLU A 95 18.10 6.79 15.93
C GLU A 95 17.10 5.98 15.10
N ILE A 96 17.62 5.06 14.27
CA ILE A 96 16.81 4.04 13.60
C ILE A 96 16.48 2.96 14.63
N VAL A 97 15.21 2.79 14.95
CA VAL A 97 14.75 1.75 15.87
C VAL A 97 14.31 0.52 15.08
N ILE A 98 14.84 -0.63 15.48
CA ILE A 98 14.42 -1.95 15.00
C ILE A 98 13.40 -2.50 16.00
N GLY A 99 12.28 -3.01 15.49
CA GLY A 99 11.21 -3.53 16.32
C GLY A 99 10.39 -4.61 15.61
N PRO A 100 9.52 -5.31 16.36
CA PRO A 100 8.64 -6.32 15.78
C PRO A 100 7.66 -5.70 14.78
N MET A 101 7.38 -6.43 13.70
CA MET A 101 6.35 -6.06 12.73
C MET A 101 4.96 -6.44 13.27
N THR A 102 4.39 -5.57 14.12
CA THR A 102 3.05 -5.77 14.70
C THR A 102 1.97 -5.76 13.62
N GLY A 103 0.77 -6.27 13.95
CA GLY A 103 -0.35 -6.31 12.99
C GLY A 103 -0.72 -4.93 12.44
N ALA A 104 -0.77 -3.93 13.32
CA ALA A 104 -1.06 -2.54 12.97
C ALA A 104 0.02 -1.94 12.05
N GLN A 105 1.31 -2.10 12.40
CA GLN A 105 2.43 -1.65 11.59
C GLN A 105 2.43 -2.33 10.21
N ARG A 106 2.17 -3.64 10.17
CA ARG A 106 2.08 -4.42 8.92
C ARG A 106 0.95 -3.93 8.03
N ALA A 107 -0.25 -3.76 8.57
CA ALA A 107 -1.41 -3.33 7.80
C ALA A 107 -1.20 -1.94 7.19
N PHE A 108 -0.72 -0.98 8.00
CA PHE A 108 -0.47 0.38 7.56
C PHE A 108 0.66 0.45 6.51
N MET A 109 1.81 -0.21 6.76
CA MET A 109 2.94 -0.19 5.83
C MET A 109 2.67 -0.96 4.55
N ASN A 110 1.93 -2.07 4.61
CA ASN A 110 1.55 -2.80 3.39
C ASN A 110 0.61 -1.97 2.53
N LEU A 111 -0.40 -1.31 3.10
CA LEU A 111 -1.27 -0.43 2.32
C LEU A 111 -0.46 0.71 1.66
N ALA A 112 0.43 1.35 2.42
CA ALA A 112 1.31 2.39 1.90
C ALA A 112 2.18 1.87 0.74
N TYR A 113 2.78 0.68 0.91
CA TYR A 113 3.62 0.08 -0.11
C TYR A 113 2.84 -0.37 -1.35
N ASN A 114 1.62 -0.89 -1.18
CA ASN A 114 0.76 -1.26 -2.30
C ASN A 114 0.41 -0.04 -3.16
N LEU A 115 -0.02 1.06 -2.53
CA LEU A 115 -0.32 2.31 -3.25
C LEU A 115 0.94 2.90 -3.90
N TYR A 116 2.11 2.81 -3.25
CA TYR A 116 3.37 3.16 -3.87
C TYR A 116 3.64 2.32 -5.13
N LEU A 117 3.50 0.99 -5.06
CA LEU A 117 3.75 0.09 -6.18
C LEU A 117 2.81 0.38 -7.36
N ILE A 118 1.52 0.57 -7.09
CA ILE A 118 0.52 0.93 -8.09
C ILE A 118 0.94 2.21 -8.82
N ALA A 119 1.29 3.26 -8.07
CA ALA A 119 1.75 4.52 -8.63
C ALA A 119 3.05 4.39 -9.43
N HIS A 120 4.04 3.67 -8.87
CA HIS A 120 5.37 3.48 -9.46
C HIS A 120 5.32 2.69 -10.77
N HIS A 121 4.33 1.81 -10.91
CA HIS A 121 4.14 1.01 -12.12
C HIS A 121 3.21 1.67 -13.13
N ALA A 122 2.31 2.54 -12.70
CA ALA A 122 1.38 3.26 -13.57
C ALA A 122 2.10 4.15 -14.60
N LYS A 123 1.39 4.45 -15.69
CA LYS A 123 1.82 5.48 -16.65
C LYS A 123 1.74 6.84 -15.95
N PRO A 124 2.77 7.72 -16.03
CA PRO A 124 2.79 8.99 -15.32
C PRO A 124 1.53 9.85 -15.52
N ALA A 125 1.02 9.91 -16.75
CA ALA A 125 -0.18 10.67 -17.11
C ALA A 125 -1.48 10.19 -16.44
N ARG A 126 -1.52 8.97 -15.90
CA ARG A 126 -2.70 8.38 -15.26
C ARG A 126 -2.51 8.04 -13.77
N SER A 127 -1.29 8.19 -13.25
CA SER A 127 -0.97 7.72 -11.89
C SER A 127 -1.82 8.40 -10.82
N ASP A 128 -2.03 9.71 -10.90
CA ASP A 128 -2.80 10.44 -9.88
C ASP A 128 -4.29 10.14 -9.94
N SER A 129 -4.89 10.12 -11.14
CA SER A 129 -6.30 9.80 -11.29
C SER A 129 -6.58 8.38 -10.82
N LEU A 130 -5.70 7.43 -11.14
CA LEU A 130 -5.79 6.05 -10.65
C LEU A 130 -5.68 5.98 -9.13
N LEU A 131 -4.67 6.61 -8.52
CA LEU A 131 -4.57 6.60 -7.06
C LEU A 131 -5.77 7.25 -6.39
N LYS A 132 -6.35 8.28 -7.01
CA LYS A 132 -7.53 8.95 -6.48
C LYS A 132 -8.72 7.99 -6.39
N THR A 133 -8.98 7.14 -7.40
CA THR A 133 -10.10 6.17 -7.32
C THR A 133 -9.89 5.16 -6.19
N PHE A 134 -8.65 4.70 -6.00
CA PHE A 134 -8.30 3.84 -4.87
C PHE A 134 -8.51 4.54 -3.53
N VAL A 135 -7.96 5.75 -3.37
CA VAL A 135 -8.02 6.51 -2.12
C VAL A 135 -9.45 6.87 -1.74
N ASP A 136 -10.27 7.31 -2.68
CA ASP A 136 -11.65 7.71 -2.41
C ASP A 136 -12.46 6.54 -1.83
N LYS A 137 -12.29 5.34 -2.37
CA LYS A 137 -12.92 4.11 -1.85
C LYS A 137 -12.30 3.62 -0.55
N LEU A 138 -10.97 3.73 -0.39
CA LEU A 138 -10.27 3.40 0.85
C LEU A 138 -10.64 4.31 2.02
N LYS A 139 -11.17 5.51 1.76
CA LYS A 139 -11.65 6.45 2.79
C LYS A 139 -13.15 6.32 3.08
N SER A 140 -13.86 5.46 2.36
CA SER A 140 -15.30 5.28 2.53
C SER A 140 -15.63 4.74 3.92
N ASP A 141 -16.63 5.34 4.58
CA ASP A 141 -17.17 4.80 5.84
C ASP A 141 -17.92 3.48 5.63
N ARG A 142 -18.26 3.14 4.37
CA ARG A 142 -18.86 1.87 4.01
C ARG A 142 -17.83 0.75 4.08
N SER A 143 -18.06 -0.22 4.96
CA SER A 143 -17.10 -1.31 5.19
C SER A 143 -16.83 -2.19 3.97
N ASP A 144 -17.83 -2.40 3.10
CA ASP A 144 -17.69 -3.15 1.85
C ASP A 144 -16.80 -2.43 0.84
N ASP A 145 -16.96 -1.12 0.68
CA ASP A 145 -16.10 -0.29 -0.17
C ASP A 145 -14.64 -0.33 0.32
N PHE A 146 -14.42 -0.12 1.62
CA PHE A 146 -13.06 -0.11 2.20
C PHE A 146 -12.39 -1.48 2.05
N ILE A 147 -13.06 -2.55 2.46
CA ILE A 147 -12.47 -3.91 2.42
C ILE A 147 -12.26 -4.34 0.97
N GLY A 148 -13.23 -4.15 0.08
CA GLY A 148 -13.08 -4.47 -1.34
C GLY A 148 -11.86 -3.80 -1.94
N LYS A 149 -11.75 -2.48 -1.79
CA LYS A 149 -10.63 -1.72 -2.36
C LYS A 149 -9.30 -2.05 -1.69
N LEU A 150 -9.28 -2.34 -0.39
CA LEU A 150 -8.07 -2.82 0.30
C LEU A 150 -7.56 -4.12 -0.33
N PHE A 151 -8.43 -5.08 -0.60
CA PHE A 151 -8.04 -6.34 -1.25
C PHE A 151 -7.62 -6.15 -2.71
N GLU A 152 -8.23 -5.21 -3.43
CA GLU A 152 -7.74 -4.83 -4.76
C GLU A 152 -6.30 -4.30 -4.72
N THR A 153 -5.93 -3.50 -3.71
CA THR A 153 -4.54 -3.06 -3.57
C THR A 153 -3.57 -4.24 -3.37
N TYR A 154 -3.98 -5.27 -2.60
CA TYR A 154 -3.17 -6.46 -2.40
C TYR A 154 -3.00 -7.25 -3.69
N ALA A 155 -4.08 -7.46 -4.44
CA ALA A 155 -4.04 -8.17 -5.72
C ALA A 155 -3.13 -7.43 -6.70
N ALA A 156 -3.36 -6.14 -6.91
CA ALA A 156 -2.57 -5.32 -7.83
C ALA A 156 -1.08 -5.33 -7.44
N ALA A 157 -0.75 -5.04 -6.17
CA ALA A 157 0.63 -5.03 -5.71
C ALA A 157 1.32 -6.40 -5.85
N THR A 158 0.59 -7.50 -5.67
CA THR A 158 1.11 -8.86 -5.85
C THR A 158 1.53 -9.11 -7.30
N PHE A 159 0.67 -8.78 -8.27
CA PHE A 159 1.00 -8.89 -9.69
C PHE A 159 2.18 -8.01 -10.08
N LEU A 160 2.21 -6.75 -9.61
CA LEU A 160 3.32 -5.83 -9.87
C LEU A 160 4.65 -6.35 -9.31
N LYS A 161 4.65 -6.88 -8.07
CA LYS A 161 5.82 -7.55 -7.49
C LYS A 161 6.23 -8.80 -8.26
N ALA A 162 5.29 -9.53 -8.85
CA ALA A 162 5.57 -10.68 -9.70
C ALA A 162 6.06 -10.29 -11.11
N GLY A 163 6.23 -8.99 -11.39
CA GLY A 163 6.77 -8.50 -12.67
C GLY A 163 5.73 -8.31 -13.77
N PHE A 164 4.44 -8.33 -13.44
CA PHE A 164 3.37 -8.07 -14.40
C PHE A 164 3.19 -6.58 -14.62
N THR A 165 2.69 -6.21 -15.80
CA THR A 165 2.12 -4.88 -16.06
C THR A 165 0.61 -4.94 -15.95
N LEU A 166 0.00 -3.92 -15.37
CA LEU A 166 -1.44 -3.85 -15.17
C LEU A 166 -2.08 -2.80 -16.09
N ALA A 167 -3.20 -3.19 -16.69
CA ALA A 167 -4.15 -2.27 -17.32
C ALA A 167 -5.40 -2.24 -16.45
N TYR A 168 -5.60 -1.13 -15.74
CA TYR A 168 -6.80 -0.89 -14.95
C TYR A 168 -7.94 -0.49 -15.88
N GLU A 169 -9.15 -0.89 -15.50
CA GLU A 169 -10.34 -0.54 -16.24
C GLU A 169 -10.65 0.95 -16.17
N ASP A 170 -11.39 1.40 -17.18
CA ASP A 170 -11.98 2.73 -17.17
C ASP A 170 -13.34 2.67 -16.47
N GLU A 171 -13.38 3.10 -15.21
CA GLU A 171 -14.61 3.13 -14.39
C GLU A 171 -15.71 4.05 -14.98
N THR A 172 -15.43 4.77 -16.07
CA THR A 172 -16.41 5.63 -16.76
C THR A 172 -17.22 4.91 -17.86
N ASP A 173 -16.88 3.67 -18.22
CA ASP A 173 -17.64 2.87 -19.20
C ASP A 173 -18.57 1.85 -18.51
N ALA A 174 -19.88 2.09 -18.58
CA ALA A 174 -20.91 1.28 -17.92
C ALA A 174 -21.41 0.08 -18.74
N LYS A 175 -20.76 -0.25 -19.87
CA LYS A 175 -21.32 -1.19 -20.86
C LYS A 175 -20.99 -2.67 -20.65
N ALA A 176 -20.12 -3.04 -19.71
CA ALA A 176 -19.86 -4.45 -19.38
C ALA A 176 -19.46 -4.66 -17.90
N SER A 177 -19.57 -5.92 -17.43
CA SER A 177 -18.94 -6.35 -16.18
C SER A 177 -17.43 -6.41 -16.40
N HIS A 178 -16.71 -5.42 -15.92
CA HIS A 178 -15.28 -5.34 -16.08
C HIS A 178 -14.56 -5.86 -14.83
N VAL A 179 -13.51 -6.65 -15.05
CA VAL A 179 -12.62 -7.13 -14.00
C VAL A 179 -11.83 -5.97 -13.42
N GLU A 180 -11.26 -6.06 -12.22
CA GLU A 180 -10.54 -4.92 -11.62
C GLU A 180 -9.35 -4.43 -12.46
N PHE A 181 -8.64 -5.38 -13.09
CA PHE A 181 -7.57 -5.08 -14.05
C PHE A 181 -7.22 -6.31 -14.90
N VAL A 182 -6.55 -6.05 -16.03
CA VAL A 182 -5.89 -7.07 -16.84
C VAL A 182 -4.39 -7.07 -16.51
N ALA A 183 -3.89 -8.19 -16.03
CA ALA A 183 -2.46 -8.41 -15.77
C ALA A 183 -1.80 -9.06 -17.00
N THR A 184 -0.68 -8.49 -17.47
CA THR A 184 0.10 -9.04 -18.59
C THR A 184 1.49 -9.45 -18.10
N TYR A 185 1.91 -10.70 -18.36
CA TYR A 185 3.27 -11.14 -18.09
C TYR A 185 4.19 -10.77 -19.26
N PRO A 186 5.17 -9.86 -19.10
CA PRO A 186 5.89 -9.28 -20.23
C PRO A 186 6.66 -10.30 -21.06
N ALA A 187 7.25 -11.32 -20.43
CA ALA A 187 8.11 -12.27 -21.13
C ALA A 187 7.36 -13.20 -22.11
N THR A 188 6.05 -13.43 -21.90
CA THR A 188 5.24 -14.30 -22.77
C THR A 188 4.08 -13.57 -23.45
N GLY A 189 3.76 -12.35 -23.02
CA GLY A 189 2.59 -11.59 -23.49
C GLY A 189 1.25 -12.15 -23.01
N LYS A 190 1.22 -13.21 -22.19
CA LYS A 190 -0.02 -13.79 -21.65
C LYS A 190 -0.76 -12.77 -20.78
N LYS A 191 -2.08 -12.69 -20.98
CA LYS A 191 -2.99 -11.77 -20.28
C LYS A 191 -3.95 -12.55 -19.39
N PHE A 192 -4.24 -11.99 -18.23
CA PHE A 192 -5.13 -12.54 -17.22
C PHE A 192 -6.10 -11.46 -16.78
N SER A 193 -7.40 -11.69 -16.93
CA SER A 193 -8.44 -10.85 -16.35
C SER A 193 -8.54 -11.16 -14.86
N VAL A 194 -8.38 -10.15 -14.01
CA VAL A 194 -8.28 -10.34 -12.55
C VAL A 194 -9.48 -9.71 -11.87
N GLU A 195 -10.37 -10.57 -11.37
CA GLU A 195 -11.47 -10.20 -10.49
C GLU A 195 -11.05 -10.37 -9.03
N VAL A 196 -11.31 -9.37 -8.18
CA VAL A 196 -10.98 -9.44 -6.76
C VAL A 196 -12.26 -9.59 -5.94
N LYS A 197 -12.30 -10.61 -5.09
CA LYS A 197 -13.40 -10.86 -4.16
C LYS A 197 -12.87 -10.96 -2.74
N SER A 198 -13.40 -10.14 -1.84
CA SER A 198 -13.20 -10.29 -0.39
C SER A 198 -14.39 -11.01 0.22
N ARG A 199 -14.14 -12.08 0.99
CA ARG A 199 -15.19 -12.73 1.79
C ARG A 199 -15.23 -12.07 3.16
N ASN A 200 -16.30 -11.32 3.45
CA ASN A 200 -16.60 -10.90 4.81
C ASN A 200 -17.27 -12.08 5.52
N ARG A 201 -16.49 -12.89 6.24
CA ARG A 201 -17.09 -13.88 7.14
C ARG A 201 -17.60 -13.15 8.37
N ALA A 202 -18.89 -13.28 8.66
CA ALA A 202 -19.40 -12.91 9.96
C ALA A 202 -18.76 -13.84 11.00
N ALA A 203 -18.33 -13.30 12.15
CA ALA A 203 -17.68 -14.08 13.21
C ALA A 203 -18.53 -15.26 13.74
N ALA A 204 -19.82 -15.33 13.40
CA ALA A 204 -20.72 -16.41 13.78
C ALA A 204 -20.59 -17.68 12.92
N GLU A 205 -19.94 -17.62 11.75
CA GLU A 205 -19.90 -18.76 10.81
C GLU A 205 -18.65 -19.65 10.97
N ASP A 206 -17.58 -19.12 11.56
CA ASP A 206 -16.38 -19.91 11.83
C ASP A 206 -16.45 -20.42 13.27
N GLY A 207 -16.80 -21.71 13.39
CA GLY A 207 -16.56 -22.48 14.62
C GLY A 207 -15.10 -22.34 15.11
N PRO A 208 -14.77 -22.89 16.29
CA PRO A 208 -13.52 -22.59 16.98
C PRO A 208 -12.30 -22.74 16.06
N ILE A 209 -11.43 -21.73 16.10
CA ILE A 209 -10.20 -21.64 15.31
C ILE A 209 -9.33 -22.85 15.68
N ASP A 210 -9.17 -23.78 14.74
CA ASP A 210 -8.28 -24.92 14.90
C ASP A 210 -6.82 -24.47 14.68
N GLU A 211 -6.09 -24.28 15.79
CA GLU A 211 -4.72 -23.76 15.81
C GLU A 211 -3.69 -24.71 15.14
N VAL A 212 -4.10 -25.89 14.68
CA VAL A 212 -3.21 -26.95 14.20
C VAL A 212 -2.80 -26.80 12.72
N LYS A 213 -3.29 -25.80 11.99
CA LYS A 213 -2.86 -25.55 10.59
C LYS A 213 -2.18 -24.20 10.40
N ARG A 214 -0.89 -24.16 10.74
CA ARG A 214 0.09 -23.21 10.19
C ARG A 214 1.21 -23.96 9.50
#